data_AF-A0A7S0Z0B9-F1
#
_entry.id   AF-A0A7S0Z0B9-F1
#
_cell.length_a   1.000
_cell.length_b   1.000
_cell.length_c   1.000
_cell.angle_alpha   90.00
_cell.angle_beta   90.00
_cell.angle_gamma   90.00
#
_symmetry.space_group_name_H-M   'P 1'
#
loop_
_entity.id
_entity.type
_entity.pdbx_description
1 polymer ?
#
loop_
_entity_poly.entity_id
_entity_poly.type
_entity_poly.pdbx_seq_one_letter_code
_entity_poly.pdbx_strand_id
1 'polypeptide(L)'
;RRGGVMWVGGGKQFNRTVDPDAHPEAAEDTFAPLRERLDCERRIKALQRKQGKNMRTNEIISLEEDSKYMIRAQNLLRTKSLSVDLSAAQGFQRYVVGDLQLQQQRVGIMYGHVDQEGNAYCDAIYEPPQEGDAECYRLLDDPDESMVDRVAALLGMRRGGGGFTARG
;
A
#
# COMPACT_ATOMS: atom_id res chain seq x y z
N ARG A 1 34.18 -26.42 12.23
CA ARG A 1 34.29 -26.73 10.77
C ARG A 1 34.87 -25.50 10.09
N ARG A 2 36.01 -25.64 9.40
CA ARG A 2 36.77 -24.53 8.81
C ARG A 2 36.00 -23.95 7.61
N GLY A 3 35.54 -22.70 7.71
CA GLY A 3 34.95 -21.97 6.58
C GLY A 3 36.04 -21.37 5.70
N GLY A 4 36.14 -21.82 4.46
CA GLY A 4 37.08 -21.28 3.48
C GLY A 4 36.67 -19.89 3.02
N VAL A 5 37.62 -18.99 2.92
CA VAL A 5 37.46 -17.63 2.38
C VAL A 5 37.87 -17.66 0.91
N MET A 6 36.94 -17.38 0.00
CA MET A 6 37.22 -17.20 -1.41
C MET A 6 37.38 -15.71 -1.70
N TRP A 7 38.56 -15.30 -2.14
CA TRP A 7 38.84 -13.94 -2.58
C TRP A 7 38.42 -13.78 -4.04
N VAL A 8 37.54 -12.82 -4.32
CA VAL A 8 37.28 -12.34 -5.68
C VAL A 8 37.64 -10.86 -5.69
N GLY A 9 38.59 -10.48 -6.57
CA GLY A 9 39.18 -9.15 -6.61
C GLY A 9 38.13 -8.04 -6.75
N GLY A 10 38.24 -7.02 -5.89
CA GLY A 10 37.39 -5.83 -5.94
C GLY A 10 36.74 -5.41 -4.61
N GLY A 11 37.52 -5.30 -3.53
CA GLY A 11 37.33 -4.24 -2.53
C GLY A 11 36.03 -4.12 -1.70
N LYS A 12 35.13 -5.10 -1.64
CA LYS A 12 34.06 -5.12 -0.63
C LYS A 12 33.94 -6.50 0.02
N GLN A 13 34.16 -6.55 1.34
CA GLN A 13 33.97 -7.74 2.16
C GLN A 13 32.48 -8.11 2.17
N PHE A 14 32.14 -9.31 1.70
CA PHE A 14 30.81 -9.88 1.89
C PHE A 14 30.76 -10.55 3.27
N ASN A 15 30.17 -9.87 4.26
CA ASN A 15 29.83 -10.51 5.52
C ASN A 15 28.62 -11.44 5.31
N ARG A 16 28.87 -12.74 5.09
CA ARG A 16 27.88 -13.78 5.38
C ARG A 16 27.88 -14.04 6.89
N THR A 17 27.34 -13.11 7.65
CA THR A 17 26.75 -13.42 8.96
C THR A 17 25.26 -13.26 8.79
N VAL A 18 24.66 -14.23 8.09
CA VAL A 18 23.22 -14.37 7.99
C VAL A 18 22.81 -15.09 9.25
N ASP A 19 22.18 -14.35 10.17
CA ASP A 19 21.35 -14.92 11.21
C ASP A 19 20.33 -15.86 10.51
N PRO A 20 20.37 -17.19 10.77
CA PRO A 20 19.53 -18.15 10.07
C PRO A 20 18.03 -17.96 10.36
N ASP A 21 17.68 -17.16 11.37
CA ASP A 21 16.30 -16.84 11.75
C ASP A 21 15.83 -15.47 11.22
N ALA A 22 16.66 -14.77 10.44
CA ALA A 22 16.29 -13.49 9.84
C ALA A 22 15.17 -13.66 8.80
N HIS A 23 14.08 -12.91 8.99
CA HIS A 23 12.96 -12.84 8.04
C HIS A 23 13.49 -12.45 6.64
N PRO A 24 13.01 -13.05 5.53
CA PRO A 24 13.53 -12.81 4.19
C PRO A 24 13.50 -11.34 3.72
N GLU A 25 12.68 -10.49 4.36
CA GLU A 25 12.63 -9.05 4.13
C GLU A 25 13.75 -8.25 4.83
N ALA A 26 14.48 -8.85 5.77
CA ALA A 26 15.60 -8.22 6.48
C ALA A 26 16.94 -8.32 5.72
N ALA A 27 16.98 -9.03 4.59
CA ALA A 27 18.16 -9.08 3.73
C ALA A 27 18.25 -7.80 2.89
N GLU A 28 19.28 -6.97 3.13
CA GLU A 28 19.57 -5.81 2.28
C GLU A 28 19.73 -6.25 0.81
N ASP A 29 18.89 -5.72 -0.09
CA ASP A 29 19.00 -5.98 -1.53
C ASP A 29 20.22 -5.25 -2.11
N THR A 30 21.40 -5.85 -1.93
CA THR A 30 22.67 -5.32 -2.44
C THR A 30 22.70 -5.15 -3.97
N PHE A 31 21.73 -5.70 -4.70
CA PHE A 31 21.62 -5.59 -6.16
C PHE A 31 20.64 -4.50 -6.62
N ALA A 32 19.90 -3.86 -5.71
CA ALA A 32 18.98 -2.77 -6.04
C ALA A 32 19.64 -1.65 -6.89
N PRO A 33 20.86 -1.17 -6.58
CA PRO A 33 21.50 -0.13 -7.39
C PRO A 33 21.82 -0.56 -8.83
N LEU A 34 22.11 -1.85 -9.04
CA LEU A 34 22.40 -2.39 -10.36
C LEU A 34 21.13 -2.56 -11.21
N ARG A 35 20.01 -2.92 -10.57
CA ARG A 35 18.69 -3.00 -11.22
C ARG A 35 18.20 -1.63 -11.66
N GLU A 36 18.32 -0.62 -10.78
CA GLU A 36 17.97 0.77 -11.11
C GLU A 36 18.77 1.30 -12.31
N ARG A 37 20.08 1.01 -12.35
CA ARG A 37 20.94 1.42 -13.46
C ARG A 37 20.53 0.77 -14.78
N LEU A 38 20.24 -0.54 -14.77
CA LEU A 38 19.75 -1.27 -15.95
C LEU A 38 18.41 -0.73 -16.46
N ASP A 39 17.50 -0.35 -15.56
CA ASP A 39 16.21 0.22 -15.93
C ASP A 39 16.33 1.64 -16.49
N CYS A 40 17.22 2.46 -15.94
CA CYS A 40 17.55 3.77 -16.49
C CYS A 40 18.09 3.64 -17.93
N GLU A 41 19.04 2.75 -18.18
CA GLU A 41 19.58 2.50 -19.52
C GLU A 41 18.50 2.04 -20.52
N ARG A 42 17.55 1.21 -20.07
CA ARG A 42 16.40 0.79 -20.90
C ARG A 42 15.47 1.96 -21.24
N ARG A 43 15.17 2.84 -20.28
CA ARG A 43 14.33 4.03 -20.50
C ARG A 43 14.99 5.02 -21.47
N ILE A 44 16.28 5.30 -21.30
CA ILE A 44 17.06 6.15 -22.20
C ILE A 44 17.03 5.60 -23.64
N LYS A 45 17.26 4.29 -23.82
CA LYS A 45 17.17 3.64 -25.15
C LYS A 45 15.76 3.72 -25.75
N ALA A 46 14.72 3.61 -24.92
CA ALA A 46 13.33 3.74 -25.37
C ALA A 46 13.00 5.19 -25.80
N LEU A 47 13.49 6.19 -25.07
CA LEU A 47 13.35 7.61 -25.41
C LEU A 47 14.08 7.94 -26.72
N GLN A 48 15.31 7.44 -26.90
CA GLN A 48 16.07 7.58 -28.14
C GLN A 48 15.35 6.98 -29.36
N ARG A 49 14.69 5.83 -29.18
CA ARG A 49 13.89 5.19 -30.25
C ARG A 49 12.63 5.99 -30.59
N LYS A 50 11.98 6.65 -29.62
CA LYS A 50 10.76 7.43 -29.85
C LYS A 50 11.02 8.83 -30.44
N GLN A 51 12.10 9.50 -30.02
CA GLN A 51 12.41 10.89 -30.38
C GLN A 51 13.30 11.01 -31.63
N GLY A 52 13.93 9.92 -32.09
CA GLY A 52 14.82 9.92 -33.26
C GLY A 52 16.24 10.44 -32.97
N LYS A 53 17.15 10.31 -33.95
CA LYS A 53 18.61 10.52 -33.82
C LYS A 53 19.07 11.97 -33.55
N ASN A 54 18.17 12.94 -33.48
CA ASN A 54 18.54 14.37 -33.48
C ASN A 54 18.57 15.03 -32.10
N MET A 55 18.19 14.32 -31.04
CA MET A 55 18.21 14.84 -29.66
C MET A 55 19.60 14.70 -29.04
N ARG A 56 20.05 15.73 -28.32
CA ARG A 56 21.32 15.70 -27.59
C ARG A 56 21.19 14.87 -26.32
N THR A 57 22.31 14.30 -25.86
CA THR A 57 22.37 13.48 -24.64
C THR A 57 21.76 14.17 -23.42
N ASN A 58 21.99 15.48 -23.26
CA ASN A 58 21.45 16.24 -22.13
C ASN A 58 19.92 16.33 -22.15
N GLU A 59 19.32 16.48 -23.34
CA GLU A 59 17.85 16.53 -23.50
C GLU A 59 17.22 15.18 -23.15
N ILE A 60 17.90 14.07 -23.47
CA ILE A 60 17.44 12.71 -23.11
C ILE A 60 17.50 12.49 -21.60
N ILE A 61 18.56 12.98 -20.94
CA ILE A 61 18.71 12.87 -19.48
C ILE A 61 17.61 13.67 -18.78
N SER A 62 17.35 14.91 -19.18
CA SER A 62 16.27 15.71 -18.60
C SER A 62 14.90 15.06 -18.79
N LEU A 63 14.61 14.50 -19.96
CA LEU A 63 13.34 13.77 -20.19
C LEU A 63 13.23 12.49 -19.36
N GLU A 64 14.34 11.82 -19.05
CA GLU A 64 14.37 10.66 -18.16
C GLU A 64 14.11 11.07 -16.71
N GLU A 65 14.71 12.18 -16.27
CA GLU A 65 14.47 12.79 -14.96
C GLU A 65 13.01 13.22 -14.80
N ASP A 66 12.45 13.92 -15.77
CA ASP A 66 11.03 14.31 -15.77
C ASP A 66 10.11 13.08 -15.77
N SER A 67 10.49 12.02 -16.49
CA SER A 67 9.72 10.77 -16.55
C SER A 67 9.70 9.99 -15.25
N LYS A 68 10.65 10.21 -14.32
CA LYS A 68 10.66 9.54 -13.00
C LYS A 68 9.48 9.97 -12.14
N TYR A 69 9.02 11.20 -12.30
CA TYR A 69 7.93 11.77 -11.49
C TYR A 69 6.58 11.71 -12.20
N MET A 70 6.52 11.13 -13.39
CA MET A 70 5.26 10.97 -14.12
C MET A 70 4.37 9.94 -13.42
N ILE A 71 3.22 10.41 -12.94
CA ILE A 71 2.14 9.56 -12.44
C ILE A 71 1.64 8.70 -13.60
N ARG A 72 1.58 7.38 -13.39
CA ARG A 72 1.06 6.41 -14.34
C ARG A 72 -0.02 5.58 -13.66
N ALA A 73 -0.91 5.01 -14.46
CA ALA A 73 -1.85 4.01 -13.96
C ALA A 73 -1.07 2.87 -13.28
N GLN A 74 -1.48 2.55 -12.05
CA GLN A 74 -0.85 1.48 -11.29
C GLN A 74 -1.43 0.12 -11.71
N ASN A 75 -0.57 -0.78 -12.15
CA ASN A 75 -0.98 -2.13 -12.61
C ASN A 75 -0.92 -3.20 -11.52
N LEU A 76 -0.37 -2.87 -10.34
CA LEU A 76 -0.22 -3.81 -9.23
C LEU A 76 -1.25 -3.51 -8.14
N LEU A 77 -2.23 -4.41 -8.03
CA LEU A 77 -3.24 -4.39 -6.97
C LEU A 77 -2.68 -5.13 -5.75
N ARG A 78 -2.71 -4.49 -4.58
CA ARG A 78 -2.29 -5.10 -3.30
C ARG A 78 -3.32 -6.10 -2.77
N THR A 79 -4.58 -5.91 -3.13
CA THR A 79 -5.72 -6.76 -2.74
C THR A 79 -6.53 -7.06 -3.98
N LYS A 80 -6.93 -8.32 -4.16
CA LYS A 80 -7.65 -8.80 -5.35
C LYS A 80 -9.16 -8.61 -5.23
N SER A 81 -9.70 -8.80 -4.03
CA SER A 81 -11.12 -8.75 -3.75
C SER A 81 -11.39 -8.23 -2.35
N LEU A 82 -12.61 -7.76 -2.13
CA LEU A 82 -13.12 -7.45 -0.80
C LEU A 82 -14.47 -8.15 -0.62
N SER A 83 -14.57 -8.96 0.42
CA SER A 83 -15.83 -9.55 0.91
C SER A 83 -16.22 -8.86 2.21
N VAL A 84 -17.47 -8.43 2.32
CA VAL A 84 -17.97 -7.73 3.51
C VAL A 84 -19.01 -8.60 4.19
N ASP A 85 -18.87 -8.79 5.51
CA ASP A 85 -19.86 -9.49 6.29
C ASP A 85 -21.23 -8.80 6.20
N LEU A 86 -22.27 -9.60 5.95
CA LEU A 86 -23.61 -9.08 5.73
C LEU A 86 -24.17 -8.38 6.98
N SER A 87 -23.89 -8.92 8.16
CA SER A 87 -24.42 -8.35 9.40
C SER A 87 -23.77 -7.01 9.72
N ALA A 88 -22.45 -6.88 9.49
CA ALA A 88 -21.71 -5.64 9.60
C ALA A 88 -22.24 -4.59 8.61
N ALA A 89 -22.44 -4.97 7.34
CA ALA A 89 -22.98 -4.08 6.31
C ALA A 89 -24.41 -3.61 6.62
N GLN A 90 -25.28 -4.51 7.09
CA GLN A 90 -26.65 -4.18 7.45
C GLN A 90 -26.75 -3.24 8.65
N GLY A 91 -25.88 -3.41 9.65
CA GLY A 91 -25.82 -2.50 10.80
C GLY A 91 -25.55 -1.07 10.35
N PHE A 92 -24.51 -0.88 9.54
CA PHE A 92 -24.16 0.42 8.96
C PHE A 92 -25.27 0.98 8.07
N GLN A 93 -25.81 0.17 7.16
CA GLN A 93 -26.87 0.60 6.24
C GLN A 93 -28.14 1.05 6.99
N ARG A 94 -28.58 0.31 8.02
CA ARG A 94 -29.77 0.67 8.80
C ARG A 94 -29.63 2.05 9.44
N TYR A 95 -28.45 2.37 9.95
CA TYR A 95 -28.20 3.66 10.57
C TYR A 95 -28.23 4.80 9.54
N VAL A 96 -27.52 4.65 8.42
CA VAL A 96 -27.46 5.68 7.37
C VAL A 96 -28.80 5.88 6.67
N VAL A 97 -29.51 4.79 6.34
CA VAL A 97 -30.78 4.85 5.60
C VAL A 97 -31.96 5.15 6.51
N GLY A 98 -32.00 4.52 7.69
CA GLY A 98 -33.13 4.63 8.62
C GLY A 98 -33.08 5.92 9.43
N ASP A 99 -32.01 6.11 10.19
CA ASP A 99 -31.94 7.18 11.19
C ASP A 99 -31.56 8.52 10.54
N LEU A 100 -30.61 8.50 9.60
CA LEU A 100 -30.13 9.71 8.92
C LEU A 100 -30.87 10.03 7.63
N GLN A 101 -31.72 9.12 7.12
CA GLN A 101 -32.50 9.28 5.89
C GLN A 101 -31.66 9.77 4.70
N LEU A 102 -30.39 9.32 4.63
CA LEU A 102 -29.41 9.74 3.62
C LEU A 102 -29.14 11.26 3.56
N GLN A 103 -29.53 12.03 4.59
CA GLN A 103 -29.34 13.48 4.65
C GLN A 103 -27.93 13.88 5.13
N GLN A 104 -27.15 12.92 5.65
CA GLN A 104 -25.80 13.14 6.15
C GLN A 104 -24.85 12.08 5.58
N GLN A 105 -23.66 12.52 5.15
CA GLN A 105 -22.56 11.62 4.85
C GLN A 105 -22.05 10.97 6.14
N ARG A 106 -21.70 9.69 6.06
CA ARG A 106 -21.12 8.92 7.17
C ARG A 106 -19.98 8.06 6.67
N VAL A 107 -18.98 7.87 7.53
CA VAL A 107 -17.84 6.99 7.29
C VAL A 107 -17.75 5.89 8.34
N GLY A 108 -17.49 4.67 7.87
CA GLY A 108 -17.14 3.53 8.73
C GLY A 108 -15.75 3.02 8.39
N ILE A 109 -14.97 2.65 9.41
CA ILE A 109 -13.65 2.02 9.29
C ILE A 109 -13.85 0.50 9.30
N MET A 110 -13.36 -0.17 8.25
CA MET A 110 -13.40 -1.63 8.19
C MET A 110 -12.33 -2.27 9.08
N TYR A 111 -12.72 -3.35 9.75
CA TYR A 111 -11.83 -4.27 10.42
C TYR A 111 -12.04 -5.68 9.88
N GLY A 112 -10.94 -6.40 9.68
CA GLY A 112 -10.98 -7.79 9.25
C GLY A 112 -9.59 -8.29 8.89
N HIS A 113 -9.48 -9.15 7.89
CA HIS A 113 -8.23 -9.84 7.59
C HIS A 113 -8.01 -10.02 6.08
N VAL A 114 -6.78 -10.40 5.70
CA VAL A 114 -6.42 -10.70 4.31
C VAL A 114 -5.83 -12.10 4.28
N ASP A 115 -6.33 -12.95 3.38
CA ASP A 115 -5.80 -14.30 3.21
C ASP A 115 -4.47 -14.32 2.43
N GLN A 116 -3.88 -15.50 2.30
CA GLN A 116 -2.62 -15.70 1.57
C GLN A 116 -2.76 -15.47 0.06
N GLU A 117 -3.99 -15.53 -0.48
CA GLU A 117 -4.28 -15.30 -1.89
C GLU A 117 -4.46 -13.81 -2.22
N GLY A 118 -4.54 -12.96 -1.20
CA GLY A 118 -4.74 -11.51 -1.32
C GLY A 118 -6.21 -11.09 -1.38
N ASN A 119 -7.14 -11.92 -0.91
CA ASN A 119 -8.54 -11.55 -0.72
C ASN A 119 -8.70 -10.90 0.66
N ALA A 120 -9.37 -9.74 0.71
CA ALA A 120 -9.71 -9.08 1.95
C ALA A 120 -11.12 -9.46 2.41
N TYR A 121 -11.25 -9.62 3.72
CA TYR A 121 -12.51 -9.89 4.40
C TYR A 121 -12.73 -8.78 5.42
N CYS A 122 -13.91 -8.16 5.40
CA CYS A 122 -14.34 -7.17 6.37
C CYS A 122 -15.38 -7.82 7.28
N ASP A 123 -14.98 -8.04 8.52
CA ASP A 123 -15.78 -8.74 9.54
C ASP A 123 -16.56 -7.75 10.42
N ALA A 124 -16.06 -6.52 10.56
CA ALA A 124 -16.70 -5.46 11.34
C ALA A 124 -16.50 -4.07 10.71
N ILE A 125 -17.46 -3.17 10.96
CA ILE A 125 -17.37 -1.77 10.58
C ILE A 125 -17.48 -0.95 11.86
N TYR A 126 -16.43 -0.20 12.18
CA TYR A 126 -16.40 0.73 13.30
C TYR A 126 -16.77 2.13 12.82
N GLU A 127 -17.71 2.78 13.50
CA GLU A 127 -18.13 4.14 13.19
C GLU A 127 -17.49 5.12 14.19
N PRO A 128 -16.35 5.76 13.86
CA PRO A 128 -15.71 6.70 14.76
C PRO A 128 -16.62 7.92 15.02
N PRO A 129 -16.39 8.65 16.13
CA PRO A 129 -17.01 9.95 16.38
C PRO A 129 -16.88 10.86 15.16
N GLN A 130 -18.02 11.34 14.65
CA GLN A 130 -18.03 12.12 13.41
C GLN A 130 -19.29 13.00 13.30
N GLU A 131 -19.13 14.11 12.59
CA GLU A 131 -20.21 15.00 12.14
C GLU A 131 -20.40 14.82 10.64
N GLY A 132 -21.65 14.85 10.18
CA GLY A 132 -21.98 14.75 8.77
C GLY A 132 -23.00 15.81 8.36
N ASP A 133 -22.88 16.28 7.12
CA ASP A 133 -23.92 17.03 6.43
C ASP A 133 -24.18 16.39 5.05
N ALA A 134 -25.02 17.01 4.23
CA ALA A 134 -25.39 16.46 2.92
C ALA A 134 -24.20 16.31 1.95
N GLU A 135 -23.14 17.11 2.13
CA GLU A 135 -22.02 17.21 1.19
C GLU A 135 -20.75 16.53 1.71
N CYS A 136 -20.52 16.55 3.03
CA CYS A 136 -19.28 16.09 3.64
C CYS A 136 -19.46 15.49 5.03
N TYR A 137 -18.40 14.88 5.53
CA TYR A 137 -18.28 14.44 6.92
C TYR A 137 -16.95 14.93 7.49
N ARG A 138 -16.91 15.07 8.81
CA ARG A 138 -15.71 15.39 9.58
C ARG A 138 -15.56 14.38 10.70
N LEU A 139 -14.42 13.71 10.74
CA LEU A 139 -14.03 12.90 11.90
C LEU A 139 -13.72 13.81 13.08
N LEU A 140 -14.26 13.46 14.23
CA LEU A 140 -13.94 14.08 15.51
C LEU A 140 -12.80 13.31 16.18
N ASP A 141 -12.29 13.86 17.28
CA ASP A 141 -11.30 13.16 18.11
C ASP A 141 -11.92 11.90 18.71
N ASP A 142 -11.20 10.79 18.60
CA ASP A 142 -11.67 9.47 18.98
C ASP A 142 -10.83 8.94 20.15
N PRO A 143 -11.31 9.08 21.40
CA PRO A 143 -10.57 8.59 22.57
C PRO A 143 -10.45 7.07 22.61
N ASP A 144 -11.31 6.35 21.87
CA ASP A 144 -11.41 4.91 21.88
C ASP A 144 -10.63 4.25 20.73
N GLU A 145 -10.08 5.01 19.78
CA GLU A 145 -9.39 4.48 18.59
C GLU A 145 -8.34 3.41 18.96
N SER A 146 -7.49 3.71 19.94
CA SER A 146 -6.47 2.78 20.43
C SER A 146 -7.05 1.54 21.12
N MET A 147 -8.21 1.66 21.78
CA MET A 147 -8.90 0.51 22.36
C MET A 147 -9.47 -0.38 21.25
N VAL A 148 -10.14 0.23 20.27
CA VAL A 148 -10.75 -0.47 19.14
C VAL A 148 -9.71 -1.26 18.37
N ASP A 149 -8.57 -0.65 18.04
CA ASP A 149 -7.45 -1.32 17.37
C ASP A 149 -6.94 -2.52 18.18
N ARG A 150 -6.82 -2.39 19.50
CA ARG A 150 -6.40 -3.50 20.38
C ARG A 150 -7.42 -4.63 20.41
N VAL A 151 -8.71 -4.31 20.53
CA VAL A 151 -9.78 -5.31 20.52
C VAL A 151 -9.82 -6.03 19.18
N ALA A 152 -9.69 -5.29 18.07
CA ALA A 152 -9.62 -5.88 16.75
C ALA A 152 -8.43 -6.85 16.62
N ALA A 153 -7.25 -6.46 17.09
CA ALA A 153 -6.06 -7.31 17.08
C ALA A 153 -6.26 -8.61 17.90
N LEU A 154 -6.91 -8.52 19.07
CA LEU A 154 -7.24 -9.71 19.88
C LEU A 154 -8.21 -10.67 19.17
N LEU A 155 -9.05 -10.15 18.28
CA LEU A 155 -9.97 -10.93 17.46
C LEU A 155 -9.33 -11.40 16.14
N GLY A 156 -8.03 -11.20 15.95
CA GLY A 156 -7.32 -11.57 14.71
C GLY A 156 -7.62 -10.64 13.53
N MET A 157 -8.28 -9.51 13.79
CA MET A 157 -8.59 -8.49 12.80
C MET A 157 -7.51 -7.40 12.81
N ARG A 158 -7.44 -6.67 11.71
CA ARG A 158 -6.67 -5.43 11.59
C ARG A 158 -7.51 -4.38 10.87
N ARG A 159 -7.16 -3.11 11.11
CA ARG A 159 -7.76 -1.98 10.40
C ARG A 159 -7.48 -2.06 8.89
N GLY A 160 -8.53 -1.93 8.08
CA GLY A 160 -8.45 -1.81 6.64
C GLY A 160 -7.99 -0.42 6.19
N GLY A 161 -7.41 -0.32 4.99
CA GLY A 161 -6.80 0.90 4.47
C GLY A 161 -7.76 2.00 3.99
N GLY A 162 -9.08 1.87 4.18
CA GLY A 162 -10.05 2.87 3.74
C GLY A 162 -11.41 2.68 4.40
N GLY A 163 -12.10 3.79 4.65
CA GLY A 163 -13.48 3.80 5.13
C GLY A 163 -14.49 3.93 4.01
N PHE A 164 -15.72 3.46 4.22
CA PHE A 164 -16.80 3.59 3.25
C PHE A 164 -17.65 4.82 3.54
N THR A 165 -18.03 5.52 2.48
CA THR A 165 -18.97 6.63 2.54
C THR A 165 -20.27 6.23 1.87
N ALA A 166 -21.39 6.31 2.59
CA ALA A 166 -22.71 6.15 1.99
C ALA A 166 -23.21 7.52 1.50
N ARG A 167 -23.40 7.65 0.18
CA ARG A 167 -24.08 8.79 -0.45
C ARG A 167 -25.49 8.34 -0.86
N GLY A 168 -26.49 9.19 -0.63
CA GLY A 168 -27.82 9.05 -1.26
C GLY A 168 -27.79 9.33 -2.75
#